data_AF-A0AAE8ZU50-F1
#
_entry.id   AF-A0AAE8ZU50-F1
#
_cell.length_a   1.000
_cell.length_b   1.000
_cell.length_c   1.000
_cell.angle_alpha   90.00
_cell.angle_beta   90.00
_cell.angle_gamma   90.00
#
_symmetry.space_group_name_H-M   'P 1'
#
loop_
_entity.id
_entity.type
_entity.pdbx_description
1 polymer ?
#
loop_
_entity_poly.entity_id
_entity_poly.type
_entity_poly.pdbx_seq_one_letter_code
_entity_poly.pdbx_strand_id
1 'polypeptide(L)'
;MRFILSIIFILLVCLVNLVSSVCKAEDYCPGGWLVLRKADDTPQTCDAMGGIKCQKPYSCVHSRCGMDFCCAHTYKIEQWKRQQEIEADIKEAELEDDDEL
;
A
#
# COMPACT_ATOMS: atom_id res chain seq x y z
N MET A 1 37.90 -30.98 9.40
CA MET A 1 36.53 -31.49 9.18
C MET A 1 35.47 -30.80 10.06
N ARG A 2 35.70 -30.58 11.36
CA ARG A 2 34.75 -29.88 12.26
C ARG A 2 34.48 -28.40 11.87
N PHE A 3 35.50 -27.65 11.45
CA PHE A 3 35.34 -26.26 11.00
C PHE A 3 34.49 -26.12 9.73
N ILE A 4 34.58 -27.08 8.81
CA ILE A 4 33.83 -27.06 7.55
C ILE A 4 32.33 -27.27 7.84
N LEU A 5 32.00 -28.19 8.75
CA LEU A 5 30.63 -28.39 9.23
C LEU A 5 30.05 -27.13 9.89
N SER A 6 30.84 -26.41 10.69
CA SER A 6 30.41 -25.14 11.30
C SER A 6 30.17 -24.04 10.28
N ILE A 7 31.03 -23.90 9.27
CA ILE A 7 30.86 -22.91 8.18
C ILE A 7 29.60 -23.23 7.35
N ILE A 8 29.36 -24.51 7.04
CA ILE A 8 28.14 -24.95 6.35
C ILE A 8 26.89 -24.63 7.18
N PHE A 9 26.94 -24.83 8.50
CA PHE A 9 25.83 -24.53 9.38
C PHE A 9 25.51 -23.03 9.45
N ILE A 10 26.54 -22.18 9.51
CA ILE A 10 26.40 -20.72 9.47
C ILE A 10 25.82 -20.28 8.11
N LEU A 11 26.34 -20.81 7.01
CA LEU A 11 25.83 -20.52 5.66
C LEU A 11 24.36 -20.94 5.50
N LEU A 12 23.98 -22.11 6.02
CA LEU A 12 22.60 -22.58 6.02
C LEU A 12 21.69 -21.64 6.80
N VAL A 13 22.09 -21.23 8.02
CA VAL A 13 21.32 -20.29 8.85
C VAL A 13 21.18 -18.93 8.14
N CYS A 14 22.24 -18.41 7.53
CA CYS A 14 22.18 -17.17 6.76
C CYS A 14 21.24 -17.28 5.54
N LEU A 15 21.23 -18.43 4.85
CA LEU A 15 20.32 -18.69 3.74
C LEU A 15 18.84 -18.71 4.18
N VAL A 16 18.51 -19.29 5.34
CA VAL A 16 17.11 -19.29 5.83
C VAL A 16 16.63 -17.87 6.17
N ASN A 17 17.51 -17.04 6.73
CA ASN A 17 17.18 -15.66 7.10
C ASN A 17 17.01 -14.73 5.89
N LEU A 18 17.70 -15.00 4.77
CA LEU A 18 17.58 -14.19 3.55
C LEU A 18 16.21 -14.37 2.86
N VAL A 19 15.63 -15.58 2.94
CA VAL A 19 14.34 -15.92 2.32
C VAL A 19 13.14 -15.26 3.04
N SER A 20 13.33 -14.77 4.26
CA SER A 20 12.28 -14.13 5.08
C SER A 20 11.87 -12.72 4.62
N SER A 21 12.46 -12.17 3.55
CA SER A 21 12.18 -10.80 3.08
C SER A 21 11.19 -10.70 1.91
N VAL A 22 10.70 -11.83 1.38
CA VAL A 22 9.72 -11.80 0.29
C VAL A 22 8.33 -11.56 0.87
N CYS A 23 7.97 -10.29 1.02
CA CYS A 23 6.65 -9.87 1.44
C CYS A 23 5.61 -10.26 0.37
N LYS A 24 4.66 -11.13 0.74
CA LYS A 24 3.58 -11.54 -0.17
C LYS A 24 2.47 -10.50 -0.21
N ALA A 25 1.66 -10.53 -1.25
CA ALA A 25 0.55 -9.59 -1.43
C ALA A 25 -0.46 -9.61 -0.27
N GLU A 26 -0.65 -10.77 0.37
CA GLU A 26 -1.51 -10.94 1.55
C GLU A 26 -0.95 -10.28 2.82
N ASP A 27 0.33 -9.97 2.86
CA ASP A 27 1.00 -9.38 4.01
C ASP A 27 1.04 -7.85 3.97
N TYR A 28 0.79 -7.24 2.79
CA TYR A 28 0.88 -5.78 2.58
C TYR A 28 -0.12 -5.00 3.42
N CYS A 29 -1.37 -5.47 3.46
CA CYS A 29 -2.47 -4.80 4.15
C CYS A 29 -3.27 -5.78 5.02
N PRO A 30 -3.96 -5.30 6.08
CA PRO A 30 -4.85 -6.14 6.87
C PRO A 30 -5.99 -6.74 6.02
N GLY A 31 -6.60 -7.84 6.51
CA GLY A 31 -7.77 -8.43 5.85
C GLY A 31 -8.92 -7.43 5.68
N GLY A 32 -9.52 -7.37 4.49
CA GLY A 32 -10.56 -6.40 4.14
C GLY A 32 -10.03 -5.05 3.64
N TRP A 33 -8.71 -4.91 3.49
CA TRP A 33 -8.05 -3.72 2.96
C TRP A 33 -7.41 -4.03 1.60
N LEU A 34 -7.32 -3.00 0.78
CA LEU A 34 -6.64 -3.03 -0.51
C LEU A 34 -5.40 -2.15 -0.44
N VAL A 35 -4.32 -2.65 -1.03
CA VAL A 35 -3.07 -1.90 -1.22
C VAL A 35 -3.22 -0.99 -2.43
N LEU A 36 -2.78 0.26 -2.29
CA LEU A 36 -2.62 1.16 -3.43
C LEU A 36 -1.46 0.65 -4.28
N ARG A 37 -1.68 0.55 -5.59
CA ARG A 37 -0.66 0.15 -6.55
C ARG A 37 -0.29 1.33 -7.45
N LYS A 38 0.97 1.35 -7.86
CA LYS A 38 1.48 2.28 -8.88
C LYS A 38 1.03 1.80 -10.28
N ALA A 39 1.35 2.60 -11.29
CA ALA A 39 1.04 2.28 -12.69
C ALA A 39 1.72 1.00 -13.20
N ASP A 40 2.83 0.59 -12.58
CA ASP A 40 3.56 -0.64 -12.88
C ASP A 40 3.07 -1.85 -12.04
N ASP A 41 1.91 -1.72 -11.39
CA ASP A 41 1.30 -2.70 -10.49
C ASP A 41 2.09 -2.97 -9.18
N THR A 42 3.18 -2.25 -8.93
CA THR A 42 3.94 -2.40 -7.68
C THR A 42 3.19 -1.78 -6.50
N PRO A 43 3.27 -2.38 -5.30
CA PRO A 43 2.61 -1.83 -4.11
C PRO A 43 3.24 -0.49 -3.71
N GLN A 44 2.41 0.52 -3.50
CA GLN A 44 2.85 1.84 -3.05
C GLN A 44 3.24 1.77 -1.58
N THR A 45 4.52 1.93 -1.30
CA THR A 45 5.02 2.13 0.05
C THR A 45 4.81 3.58 0.50
N CYS A 46 4.66 3.76 1.80
CA CYS A 46 4.73 5.06 2.45
C CYS A 46 5.87 5.02 3.45
N ASP A 47 6.44 6.17 3.77
CA ASP A 47 7.44 6.27 4.82
C ASP A 47 7.11 7.53 5.62
N ALA A 48 6.99 7.38 6.93
CA ALA A 48 6.77 8.50 7.85
C ALA A 48 7.89 9.55 7.78
N MET A 49 9.12 9.14 7.41
CA MET A 49 10.26 10.04 7.23
C MET A 49 10.50 10.46 5.77
N GLY A 50 10.09 9.64 4.80
CA GLY A 50 10.32 9.86 3.37
C GLY A 50 9.35 10.81 2.67
N GLY A 51 8.31 11.30 3.37
CA GLY A 51 7.39 12.32 2.83
C GLY A 51 6.43 11.82 1.74
N ILE A 52 6.43 10.52 1.43
CA ILE A 52 5.49 9.91 0.49
C ILE A 52 4.12 9.83 1.16
N LYS A 53 3.20 10.69 0.73
CA LYS A 53 1.82 10.71 1.23
C LYS A 53 0.96 9.71 0.45
N CYS A 54 0.18 8.91 1.19
CA CYS A 54 -0.88 8.12 0.59
C CYS A 54 -1.99 9.04 0.08
N GLN A 55 -2.45 8.82 -1.15
CA GLN A 55 -3.60 9.55 -1.68
C GLN A 55 -4.88 9.04 -1.02
N LYS A 56 -5.85 9.93 -0.82
CA LYS A 56 -7.17 9.51 -0.30
C LYS A 56 -7.82 8.52 -1.28
N PRO A 57 -8.50 7.48 -0.77
CA PRO A 57 -8.85 7.23 0.63
C PRO A 57 -7.84 6.33 1.39
N TYR A 58 -6.62 6.19 0.89
CA TYR A 58 -5.59 5.34 1.48
C TYR A 58 -4.86 6.04 2.63
N SER A 59 -4.47 5.24 3.61
CA SER A 59 -3.69 5.62 4.77
C SER A 59 -2.42 4.77 4.85
N CYS A 60 -1.38 5.31 5.47
CA CYS A 60 -0.15 4.56 5.70
C CYS A 60 -0.36 3.52 6.80
N VAL A 61 -0.08 2.26 6.49
CA VAL A 61 -0.29 1.12 7.39
C VAL A 61 0.98 0.26 7.45
N HIS A 62 1.41 -0.06 8.67
CA HIS A 62 2.54 -0.96 8.90
C HIS A 62 2.15 -2.41 8.59
N SER A 63 2.88 -3.03 7.67
CA SER A 63 2.65 -4.42 7.26
C SER A 63 3.33 -5.43 8.17
N ARG A 64 2.94 -6.70 8.03
CA ARG A 64 3.55 -7.82 8.76
C ARG A 64 4.98 -8.13 8.33
N CYS A 65 5.41 -7.62 7.18
CA CYS A 65 6.75 -7.83 6.65
C CYS A 65 7.73 -6.69 6.97
N GLY A 66 7.35 -5.77 7.86
CA GLY A 66 8.25 -4.72 8.35
C GLY A 66 8.39 -3.51 7.43
N MET A 67 7.49 -3.36 6.45
CA MET A 67 7.42 -2.20 5.55
C MET A 67 6.07 -1.50 5.71
N ASP A 68 6.00 -0.22 5.35
CA ASP A 68 4.75 0.55 5.42
C ASP A 68 4.16 0.68 4.00
N PHE A 69 2.85 0.41 3.87
CA PHE A 69 2.13 0.49 2.60
C PHE A 69 0.91 1.41 2.70
N CYS A 70 0.55 1.99 1.56
CA CYS A 70 -0.70 2.73 1.44
C CYS A 70 -1.87 1.76 1.30
N CYS A 71 -2.68 1.63 2.35
CA CYS A 71 -3.81 0.71 2.41
C CYS A 71 -5.12 1.49 2.65
N ALA A 72 -6.22 1.03 2.06
CA ALA A 72 -7.56 1.52 2.36
C ALA A 72 -8.52 0.35 2.55
N HIS A 73 -9.48 0.49 3.46
CA HIS A 73 -10.55 -0.49 3.59
C HIS A 73 -11.43 -0.45 2.34
N THR A 74 -11.85 -1.61 1.82
CA THR A 74 -12.62 -1.70 0.56
C THR A 74 -13.85 -0.80 0.54
N TYR A 75 -14.65 -0.77 1.62
CA TYR A 75 -15.84 0.10 1.69
C TYR A 75 -15.50 1.59 1.62
N LYS A 76 -14.34 2.02 2.14
CA LYS A 76 -13.92 3.44 2.07
C LYS A 76 -13.55 3.82 0.65
N ILE A 77 -12.99 2.90 -0.12
CA ILE A 77 -12.69 3.13 -1.54
C ILE A 77 -13.99 3.37 -2.31
N GLU A 78 -14.99 2.53 -2.10
CA GLU A 78 -16.29 2.65 -2.76
C GLU A 78 -17.03 3.93 -2.34
N GLN A 79 -17.05 4.24 -1.04
CA GLN A 79 -17.66 5.47 -0.53
C GLN A 79 -16.98 6.72 -1.10
N TRP A 80 -15.65 6.71 -1.15
CA TRP A 80 -14.87 7.82 -1.70
C TRP A 80 -15.11 8.02 -3.20
N LYS A 81 -15.25 6.92 -3.96
CA LYS A 81 -15.61 6.99 -5.38
C LYS A 81 -16.99 7.62 -5.58
N ARG A 82 -17.98 7.19 -4.81
CA ARG A 82 -19.32 7.77 -4.85
C ARG A 82 -19.33 9.25 -4.48
N GLN A 83 -18.53 9.66 -3.49
CA GLN A 83 -18.40 11.07 -3.13
C GLN A 83 -17.84 11.91 -4.27
N GLN A 84 -16.84 11.41 -5.01
CA GLN A 84 -16.29 12.13 -6.17
C GLN A 84 -17.30 12.28 -7.30
N GLU A 85 -18.15 11.27 -7.54
CA GLU A 85 -19.22 11.36 -8.55
C GLU A 85 -20.21 12.48 -8.16
N ILE A 86 -20.67 12.49 -6.91
CA ILE A 86 -21.59 13.53 -6.41
C ILE A 86 -20.96 14.93 -6.46
N GLU A 87 -19.69 15.05 -6.07
CA GLU A 87 -18.98 16.34 -6.10
C GLU A 87 -18.77 16.86 -7.52
N ALA A 88 -18.53 15.96 -8.49
CA ALA A 88 -18.46 16.31 -9.89
C ALA A 88 -19.81 16.81 -10.42
N ASP A 89 -20.90 16.12 -10.11
CA ASP A 89 -22.26 16.50 -10.53
C ASP A 89 -22.66 17.87 -9.96
N ILE A 90 -22.35 18.15 -8.69
CA ILE A 90 -22.62 19.46 -8.06
C ILE A 90 -21.81 20.54 -8.76
N LYS A 91 -20.52 20.29 -9.01
CA LYS A 91 -19.64 21.27 -9.64
C LYS A 91 -20.06 21.56 -11.09
N GLU A 92 -20.55 20.57 -11.82
CA GLU A 92 -21.10 20.77 -13.17
C GLU A 92 -22.33 21.67 -13.13
N ALA A 93 -23.27 21.42 -12.20
CA ALA A 93 -24.44 22.28 -12.02
C ALA A 93 -24.07 23.71 -11.60
N GLU A 94 -23.06 23.89 -10.75
CA GLU A 94 -22.58 25.22 -10.36
C GLU A 94 -21.96 26.00 -11.55
N LEU A 95 -21.33 25.31 -12.50
CA LEU A 95 -20.75 25.95 -13.69
C LEU A 95 -21.82 26.30 -14.74
N GLU A 96 -22.86 25.46 -14.89
CA GLU A 96 -23.98 25.76 -15.77
C GLU A 96 -24.76 27.00 -15.32
N ASP A 97 -24.97 27.17 -14.01
CA ASP A 97 -25.65 28.37 -13.45
C ASP A 97 -24.81 29.65 -13.58
N ASP A 98 -23.46 29.57 -13.57
CA ASP A 98 -22.55 30.73 -13.71
C ASP A 98 -22.36 31.18 -15.18
N ASP A 99 -22.47 30.29 -16.17
CA ASP A 99 -22.40 30.62 -17.61
C ASP A 99 -23.72 31.21 -18.18
N GLU A 100 -24.83 31.15 -17.44
CA GLU A 100 -26.11 31.78 -17.80
C GLU A 100 -26.26 33.26 -17.35
N LEU A 101 -25.21 33.88 -16.78
CA LEU A 101 -25.20 35.28 -16.28
C LEU A 101 -24.35 36.24 -17.13
#